data_AF-A0A4Q9KD62-F1
#
_entry.id   AF-A0A4Q9KD62-F1
#
_cell.length_a   1.000
_cell.length_b   1.000
_cell.length_c   1.000
_cell.angle_alpha   90.00
_cell.angle_beta   90.00
_cell.angle_gamma   90.00
#
_symmetry.space_group_name_H-M   'P 1'
#
loop_
_entity.id
_entity.type
_entity.pdbx_description
1 polymer ?
#
loop_
_entity_poly.entity_id
_entity_poly.type
_entity_poly.pdbx_seq_one_letter_code
_entity_poly.pdbx_strand_id
1 'polypeptide(L)' 'MEGLNTDLDLNGAASPRVKPRVGEWAPADVPSTRAKRNQRWWTITVATIALVAVVAFGYVAYRMLRGY' A
#
# COMPACT_ATOMS: atom_id res chain seq x y z
N MET A 1 9.61 38.94 6.20
CA MET A 1 10.49 37.75 6.29
C MET A 1 11.01 37.70 7.70
N GLU A 2 10.46 36.81 8.51
CA GLU A 2 10.84 36.60 9.90
C GLU A 2 10.42 35.17 10.24
N GLY A 3 11.30 34.38 10.87
CA GLY A 3 10.90 33.06 11.39
C GLY A 3 11.70 31.83 10.91
N LEU A 4 12.99 31.95 10.62
CA LEU A 4 13.90 30.78 10.61
C LEU A 4 15.05 30.87 11.62
N ASN A 5 15.18 31.99 12.32
CA ASN A 5 16.14 32.16 13.42
C ASN A 5 15.35 32.25 14.72
N THR A 6 14.82 31.13 15.17
CA THR A 6 14.42 31.02 16.58
C THR A 6 15.71 31.08 17.40
N ASP A 7 15.71 31.82 18.50
CA ASP A 7 16.83 31.99 19.43
C ASP A 7 17.13 30.63 20.11
N LEU A 8 17.77 29.73 19.35
CA LEU A 8 17.97 28.35 19.70
C LEU A 8 19.20 28.28 20.58
N ASP A 9 18.98 28.18 21.89
CA ASP A 9 20.05 27.91 22.84
C ASP A 9 20.65 26.52 22.57
N LEU A 10 21.76 26.49 21.84
CA LEU A 10 22.51 25.26 21.53
C LEU A 10 23.25 24.68 22.73
N ASN A 11 23.33 25.43 23.84
CA ASN A 11 24.05 25.05 25.06
C ASN A 11 23.10 24.78 26.24
N GLY A 12 21.82 25.10 26.11
CA GLY A 12 20.78 24.80 27.07
C GLY A 12 20.54 23.30 27.18
N ALA A 13 19.93 22.87 28.30
CA ALA A 13 19.46 21.50 28.43
C ALA A 13 18.51 21.22 27.26
N ALA A 14 18.91 20.31 26.35
CA ALA A 14 18.11 19.98 25.19
C ALA A 14 16.67 19.69 25.64
N SER A 15 15.71 20.46 25.09
CA SER A 15 14.28 20.21 25.34
C SER A 15 14.03 18.70 25.23
N PRO A 16 13.32 18.06 26.18
CA PRO A 16 13.15 16.62 26.17
C PRO A 16 12.74 16.19 24.76
N ARG A 17 13.64 15.50 24.05
CA ARG A 17 13.28 14.98 22.73
C ARG A 17 12.13 14.04 22.99
N VAL A 18 10.92 14.47 22.63
CA VAL A 18 9.77 13.60 22.51
C VAL A 18 10.14 12.67 21.37
N LYS A 19 10.85 11.59 21.70
CA LYS A 19 11.07 10.48 20.79
C LYS A 19 9.81 9.65 20.88
N PRO A 20 8.92 9.73 19.89
CA PRO A 20 7.80 8.83 19.88
C PRO A 20 8.26 7.39 19.89
N ARG A 21 7.49 6.55 20.57
CA ARG A 21 7.61 5.11 20.42
C ARG A 21 7.34 4.76 18.96
N VAL A 22 7.99 3.69 18.49
CA VAL A 22 7.77 3.18 17.14
C VAL A 22 6.27 2.92 16.95
N GLY A 23 5.64 3.64 16.01
CA GLY A 23 4.20 3.55 15.72
C GLY A 23 3.32 4.65 16.32
N GLU A 24 3.83 5.53 17.20
CA GLU A 24 3.03 6.56 17.87
C GLU A 24 2.58 7.70 16.93
N TRP A 25 3.29 7.93 15.84
CA TRP A 25 2.95 8.93 14.80
C TRP A 25 2.51 8.28 13.49
N ALA A 26 2.44 6.95 13.44
CA ALA A 26 1.93 6.27 12.26
C ALA A 26 0.42 6.52 12.17
N PRO A 27 -0.13 6.89 11.01
CA PRO A 27 -1.56 7.09 10.90
C PRO A 27 -2.27 5.79 11.25
N ALA A 28 -3.27 5.86 12.14
CA ALA A 28 -3.95 4.68 12.68
C ALA A 28 -4.57 3.80 11.58
N ASP A 29 -4.95 4.42 10.46
CA ASP A 29 -5.61 3.77 9.33
C ASP A 29 -4.67 3.32 8.20
N VAL A 30 -3.34 3.31 8.41
CA VAL A 30 -2.43 2.77 7.40
C VAL A 30 -2.36 1.24 7.50
N PRO A 31 -2.65 0.51 6.41
CA PRO A 31 -2.50 -0.94 6.41
C PRO A 31 -1.07 -1.36 6.77
N SER A 32 -0.94 -2.39 7.60
CA SER A 32 0.37 -2.96 7.95
C SER A 32 1.15 -3.43 6.73
N THR A 33 2.48 -3.54 6.84
CA THR A 33 3.34 -4.06 5.77
C THR A 33 2.92 -5.46 5.30
N ARG A 34 2.47 -6.32 6.23
CA ARG A 34 1.91 -7.64 5.93
C ARG A 34 0.59 -7.54 5.18
N ALA A 35 -0.30 -6.61 5.56
CA ALA A 35 -1.55 -6.38 4.85
C ALA A 35 -1.31 -5.93 3.41
N LYS A 36 -0.39 -4.98 3.19
CA LYS A 36 0.00 -4.51 1.85
C LYS A 36 0.55 -5.65 0.97
N ARG A 37 1.41 -6.51 1.55
CA ARG A 37 1.95 -7.69 0.84
C ARG A 37 0.82 -8.65 0.42
N ASN A 38 -0.07 -8.98 1.35
CA ASN A 38 -1.18 -9.88 1.07
C ASN A 38 -2.12 -9.30 0.02
N GLN A 39 -2.46 -8.01 0.11
CA GLN A 39 -3.30 -7.32 -0.87
C GLN A 39 -2.70 -7.41 -2.27
N ARG A 40 -1.39 -7.17 -2.42
CA ARG A 40 -0.71 -7.29 -3.73
C ARG A 40 -0.90 -8.67 -4.35
N TRP A 41 -0.67 -9.73 -3.58
CA TRP A 41 -0.81 -11.09 -4.08
C TRP A 41 -2.26 -11.47 -4.37
N TRP A 42 -3.20 -11.10 -3.50
CA TRP A 42 -4.63 -11.32 -3.73
C TRP A 42 -5.12 -10.63 -4.99
N THR A 43 -4.75 -9.36 -5.21
CA THR A 43 -5.13 -8.62 -6.42
C THR A 43 -4.61 -9.32 -7.68
N ILE A 44 -3.34 -9.73 -7.69
CA ILE A 44 -2.75 -10.44 -8.84
C ILE A 44 -3.49 -11.76 -9.10
N THR A 45 -3.71 -12.56 -8.05
CA THR A 45 -4.40 -13.85 -8.17
C THR A 45 -5.80 -13.70 -8.72
N VAL A 46 -6.60 -12.78 -8.16
CA VAL A 46 -7.99 -12.54 -8.61
C VAL A 46 -8.03 -12.05 -10.05
N ALA A 47 -7.15 -11.10 -10.42
CA ALA A 47 -7.07 -10.60 -11.79
C ALA A 47 -6.69 -11.70 -12.78
N THR A 48 -5.75 -12.58 -12.39
CA THR A 48 -5.32 -13.72 -13.23
C THR A 48 -6.46 -14.72 -13.43
N ILE A 49 -7.17 -15.08 -12.36
CA ILE A 49 -8.33 -15.98 -12.44
C ILE A 49 -9.42 -15.39 -13.35
N ALA A 50 -9.73 -14.10 -13.19
CA ALA A 50 -10.72 -13.43 -14.02
C ALA A 50 -10.32 -13.43 -15.51
N LEU A 51 -9.05 -13.14 -15.82
CA LEU A 51 -8.54 -13.18 -17.18
C LEU A 51 -8.66 -14.59 -17.80
N VAL A 52 -8.26 -15.62 -17.06
CA VAL A 52 -8.37 -17.02 -17.51
C VAL A 52 -9.83 -17.37 -17.79
N ALA A 53 -10.77 -16.95 -16.94
CA ALA A 53 -12.19 -17.20 -17.15
C ALA A 53 -12.71 -16.55 -18.44
N VAL A 54 -12.34 -15.29 -18.72
CA VAL A 54 -12.73 -14.58 -19.95
C VAL A 54 -12.17 -15.28 -21.19
N VAL A 55 -10.89 -15.66 -21.16
CA VAL A 55 -10.24 -16.36 -22.28
C VAL A 55 -10.85 -17.73 -22.51
N ALA A 56 -11.08 -18.51 -21.45
CA ALA A 56 -11.68 -19.83 -21.54
C ALA A 56 -13.11 -19.76 -22.09
N PHE A 57 -13.90 -18.78 -21.62
CA PHE A 57 -15.24 -18.53 -22.14
C PHE A 57 -15.21 -18.20 -23.63
N GLY A 58 -14.35 -17.26 -24.04
CA GLY A 58 -14.19 -16.90 -25.45
C GLY A 58 -13.75 -18.08 -26.32
N TYR A 59 -12.84 -18.92 -25.81
CA TYR A 59 -12.39 -20.12 -26.52
C TYR A 59 -13.51 -21.15 -26.69
N VAL A 60 -14.33 -21.39 -25.65
CA VAL A 60 -15.48 -22.28 -25.74
C VAL A 60 -16.49 -21.76 -26.73
N ALA A 61 -16.84 -20.47 -26.66
CA ALA A 61 -17.76 -19.84 -27.62
C ALA A 61 -17.23 -19.94 -29.06
N TYR A 62 -15.94 -19.72 -29.26
CA TYR A 62 -15.29 -19.88 -30.56
C TYR A 62 -15.42 -21.31 -31.09
N ARG A 63 -15.19 -22.33 -30.25
CA ARG A 63 -15.34 -23.73 -30.67
C ARG A 63 -16.77 -24.07 -31.08
N MET A 64 -17.75 -23.62 -30.30
CA MET A 64 -19.17 -23.80 -30.62
C MET A 64 -19.54 -23.14 -31.96
N LEU A 65 -19.07 -21.91 -32.21
CA LEU A 65 -19.32 -21.22 -33.48
C LEU A 65 -18.63 -21.90 -34.67
N ARG A 66 -17.47 -22.54 -34.45
CA ARG A 66 -16.73 -23.25 -35.49
C ARG A 66 -17.32 -24.64 -35.80
N GLY A 67 -18.39 -25.05 -35.11
CA GLY A 67 -19.09 -26.31 -35.37
C GLY A 67 -18.42 -27.55 -34.79
N TYR A 68 -17.63 -27.40 -33.72
CA TYR A 68 -17.18 -28.52 -32.87
C TYR A 68 -18.14 -28.73 -31.70
#